data_AF-A0A1X1JV14-F1
#
_entry.id   AF-A0A1X1JV14-F1
#
_cell.length_a   1.000
_cell.length_b   1.000
_cell.length_c   1.000
_cell.angle_alpha   90.00
_cell.angle_beta   90.00
_cell.angle_gamma   90.00
#
_symmetry.space_group_name_H-M   'P 1'
#
loop_
_entity.id
_entity.type
_entity.pdbx_description
1 polymer ?
#
loop_
_entity_poly.entity_id
_entity_poly.type
_entity_poly.pdbx_seq_one_letter_code
_entity_poly.pdbx_strand_id
1 'polypeptide(L)' 'GLFLIGFISFLIFVEVYGIYLFFTEPSLYFDDIRQHGLTSFTAVYLFINLMLVLGFSWRFINSINKEKI' A
#
# COMPACT_ATOMS: atom_id res chain seq x y z
N GLY A 1 -2.23 13.11 19.20
CA GLY A 1 -2.32 14.08 18.10
C GLY A 1 -1.22 13.87 17.08
N LEU A 2 0.01 14.28 17.40
CA LEU A 2 1.17 14.28 16.49
C LEU A 2 1.53 12.92 15.88
N PHE A 3 1.46 11.84 16.67
CA PHE A 3 1.76 10.49 16.18
C PHE A 3 0.85 10.05 15.03
N LEU A 4 -0.46 10.32 15.15
CA LEU A 4 -1.45 9.93 14.14
C LEU A 4 -1.26 10.74 12.84
N ILE A 5 -0.95 12.03 12.95
CA ILE A 5 -0.70 12.91 11.82
C ILE A 5 0.58 12.49 11.09
N GLY A 6 1.65 12.17 11.83
CA GLY A 6 2.88 11.64 11.27
C GLY A 6 2.66 10.31 10.54
N PHE A 7 1.84 9.43 11.13
CA PHE A 7 1.49 8.15 10.51
C PHE A 7 0.68 8.33 9.21
N ILE A 8 -0.34 9.19 9.20
CA ILE A 8 -1.12 9.48 7.98
C ILE A 8 -0.24 10.10 6.90
N SER A 9 0.65 11.03 7.27
CA SER A 9 1.58 11.67 6.34
C SER A 9 2.56 10.65 5.75
N PHE A 10 3.05 9.72 6.57
CA PHE A 10 3.88 8.60 6.13
C PHE A 10 3.15 7.71 5.12
N LEU A 11 1.88 7.35 5.38
CA LEU A 11 1.09 6.53 4.45
C LEU A 11 0.93 7.23 3.08
N ILE A 12 0.59 8.52 3.07
CA ILE A 12 0.44 9.29 1.82
C ILE A 12 1.78 9.36 1.08
N PHE A 13 2.88 9.60 1.80
CA PHE A 13 4.22 9.66 1.23
C PHE A 13 4.61 8.33 0.56
N VAL A 14 4.38 7.21 1.24
CA VAL A 14 4.69 5.87 0.71
C VAL A 14 3.89 5.59 -0.56
N GLU A 15 2.61 5.96 -0.61
CA GLU A 15 1.79 5.78 -1.82
C GLU A 15 2.27 6.63 -2.99
N VAL A 16 2.46 7.94 -2.78
CA VAL A 16 2.87 8.84 -3.87
C VAL A 16 4.24 8.44 -4.42
N TYR A 17 5.19 8.13 -3.54
CA TYR A 17 6.53 7.74 -3.95
C TYR A 17 6.58 6.34 -4.55
N GLY A 18 5.78 5.39 -4.04
CA GLY A 18 5.67 4.06 -4.62
C GLY A 18 5.07 4.05 -6.02
N ILE A 19 4.02 4.84 -6.25
CA ILE A 19 3.44 5.05 -7.58
C ILE A 19 4.47 5.69 -8.51
N TYR A 20 5.18 6.72 -8.05
CA TYR A 20 6.24 7.36 -8.81
C TYR A 20 7.30 6.32 -9.25
N LEU A 21 7.89 5.58 -8.31
CA LEU A 21 8.86 4.51 -8.59
C LEU A 21 8.34 3.49 -9.60
N PHE A 22 7.08 3.07 -9.47
CA PHE A 22 6.48 2.09 -10.37
C PHE A 22 6.38 2.60 -11.82
N PHE A 23 6.02 3.87 -12.03
CA PHE A 23 5.81 4.42 -13.36
C PHE A 23 7.07 5.01 -14.00
N THR A 24 7.91 5.68 -13.23
CA THR A 24 9.06 6.43 -13.76
C THR A 24 10.36 5.65 -13.65
N GLU A 25 10.52 4.80 -12.62
CA GLU A 25 11.79 4.13 -12.30
C GLU A 25 11.60 2.63 -11.97
N PRO A 26 11.02 1.84 -12.88
CA PRO A 26 10.69 0.44 -12.61
C PRO A 26 11.93 -0.43 -12.35
N SER A 27 13.09 -0.10 -12.91
CA SER A 27 14.35 -0.80 -12.61
C SER A 27 14.70 -0.68 -11.13
N LEU A 28 14.61 0.54 -10.58
CA LEU A 28 14.92 0.81 -9.18
C LEU A 28 13.88 0.14 -8.26
N TYR A 29 12.61 0.14 -8.66
CA TYR A 29 11.52 -0.56 -7.98
C TYR A 29 11.83 -2.07 -7.81
N PHE A 30 12.22 -2.75 -8.88
CA PHE A 30 12.52 -4.19 -8.81
C PHE A 30 13.86 -4.49 -8.13
N ASP A 31 14.86 -3.63 -8.30
CA ASP A 31 16.16 -3.80 -7.65
C ASP A 31 16.09 -3.59 -6.13
N ASP A 32 15.26 -2.65 -5.66
CA ASP A 32 14.99 -2.43 -4.23
C ASP A 32 14.40 -3.70 -3.57
N ILE A 33 13.42 -4.34 -4.23
CA ILE A 33 12.88 -5.63 -3.76
C ILE A 33 13.94 -6.73 -3.81
N ARG A 34 14.79 -6.77 -4.83
CA ARG A 34 15.82 -7.83 -4.95
C ARG A 34 16.91 -7.72 -3.89
N GLN A 35 17.30 -6.50 -3.54
CA GLN A 35 18.38 -6.25 -2.58
C GLN A 35 17.91 -6.27 -1.13
N HIS A 36 16.73 -5.69 -0.87
CA HIS A 36 16.21 -5.51 0.49
C HIS A 36 14.99 -6.40 0.79
N GLY A 37 14.47 -7.15 -0.18
CA GLY A 37 13.40 -8.12 0.03
C GLY A 37 12.15 -7.50 0.62
N LEU A 38 11.68 -8.10 1.72
CA LEU A 38 10.46 -7.68 2.44
C LEU A 38 10.64 -6.41 3.29
N THR A 39 11.87 -5.97 3.53
CA THR A 39 12.17 -4.72 4.25
C THR A 39 12.45 -3.56 3.29
N SER A 40 12.29 -3.80 1.99
CA SER A 40 12.44 -2.78 0.94
C SER A 40 11.32 -1.74 1.03
N PHE A 41 11.59 -0.52 0.55
CA PHE A 41 10.56 0.52 0.48
C PHE A 41 9.39 0.04 -0.40
N THR A 42 9.73 -0.60 -1.51
CA THR A 42 8.78 -1.15 -2.46
C THR A 42 7.89 -2.24 -1.85
N ALA A 43 8.42 -3.10 -0.98
CA ALA A 43 7.63 -4.11 -0.29
C ALA A 43 6.62 -3.48 0.68
N VAL A 44 6.98 -2.40 1.38
CA VAL A 44 6.06 -1.67 2.26
C VAL A 44 4.92 -1.05 1.46
N TYR A 45 5.22 -0.41 0.33
CA TYR A 45 4.21 0.12 -0.61
C TYR A 45 3.25 -0.97 -1.09
N LEU A 46 3.78 -2.10 -1.56
CA LEU A 46 2.97 -3.22 -2.04
C LEU A 46 2.10 -3.80 -0.92
N PHE A 47 2.65 -3.92 0.28
CA PHE A 47 1.94 -4.44 1.45
C PHE A 47 0.76 -3.54 1.85
N ILE A 48 0.96 -2.21 1.89
CA ILE A 48 -0.10 -1.25 2.19
C ILE A 48 -1.21 -1.34 1.13
N ASN A 49 -0.85 -1.32 -0.16
CA ASN A 49 -1.82 -1.48 -1.25
C ASN A 49 -2.60 -2.80 -1.15
N LEU A 50 -1.93 -3.91 -0.86
CA LEU A 50 -2.56 -5.20 -0.70
C LEU A 50 -3.55 -5.21 0.48
N MET A 51 -3.17 -4.66 1.63
CA MET A 51 -4.07 -4.53 2.78
C MET A 51 -5.30 -3.67 2.45
N LEU A 52 -5.12 -2.57 1.71
CA LEU A 52 -6.22 -1.70 1.28
C LEU A 52 -7.18 -2.44 0.34
N VAL A 53 -6.65 -3.16 -0.66
CA VAL A 53 -7.48 -3.96 -1.59
C VAL A 53 -8.24 -5.06 -0.87
N LEU A 54 -7.58 -5.78 0.04
CA LEU A 54 -8.21 -6.83 0.84
C LEU A 54 -9.27 -6.27 1.78
N GLY A 55 -8.97 -5.16 2.46
CA GLY A 55 -9.91 -4.48 3.35
C GLY A 55 -11.14 -3.94 2.61
N PHE A 56 -10.93 -3.36 1.43
CA PHE A 56 -12.02 -2.87 0.58
C PHE A 56 -12.85 -4.02 0.03
N SER A 57 -12.21 -5.09 -0.46
CA SER A 57 -12.89 -6.30 -0.95
C SER A 57 -13.72 -6.95 0.14
N TRP A 58 -13.17 -7.09 1.35
CA TRP A 58 -13.91 -7.63 2.49
C TRP A 58 -15.13 -6.77 2.85
N ARG A 59 -14.96 -5.44 2.91
CA ARG A 59 -16.08 -4.51 3.14
C ARG A 59 -17.13 -4.62 2.04
N PHE A 60 -16.71 -4.70 0.78
CA PHE A 60 -17.60 -4.82 -0.36
C PHE A 60 -18.39 -6.13 -0.33
N ILE A 61 -17.74 -7.27 -0.11
CA ILE A 61 -18.38 -8.58 0.04
C ILE A 61 -19.37 -8.55 1.21
N ASN A 62 -18.98 -7.99 2.35
CA ASN A 62 -19.84 -7.86 3.52
C ASN A 62 -21.04 -6.92 3.25
N SER A 63 -20.87 -5.88 2.43
CA SER A 63 -21.96 -5.00 2.00
C SER A 63 -22.97 -5.75 1.15
N ILE A 64 -22.52 -6.60 0.22
CA ILE A 64 -23.40 -7.43 -0.62
C ILE A 64 -24.15 -8.46 0.22
N ASN A 65 -23.47 -9.11 1.16
CA ASN A 65 -24.12 -10.10 2.03
C ASN A 65 -25.19 -9.49 2.95
N LYS A 66 -25.07 -8.20 3.30
CA LYS A 66 -26.08 -7.48 4.08
C LYS A 66 -27.35 -7.14 3.29
N GLU A 67 -27.26 -6.97 1.97
CA GLU A 67 -28.45 -6.76 1.12
C GLU A 67 -29.25 -8.05 0.84
N LYS A 68 -28.66 -9.22 1.08
CA LYS A 68 -29.32 -10.53 0.86
C LYS A 68 -30.09 -11.06 2.08
N ILE A 69 -30.05 -10.37 3.22
CA ILE A 69 -30.78 -10.71 4.46
C ILE A 69 -31.96 -9.76 4.60
#